data_AF-A0A1Q6LJH6-F1
#
_entry.id   AF-A0A1Q6LJH6-F1
#
_cell.length_a   1.000
_cell.length_b   1.000
_cell.length_c   1.000
_cell.angle_alpha   90.00
_cell.angle_beta   90.00
_cell.angle_gamma   90.00
#
_symmetry.space_group_name_H-M   'P 1'
#
loop_
_entity.id
_entity.type
_entity.pdbx_description
1 polymer ?
#
loop_
_entity_poly.entity_id
_entity_poly.type
_entity_poly.pdbx_seq_one_letter_code
_entity_poly.pdbx_strand_id
1 'polypeptide(L)'
;MPYDATGAAADTKQIKEEIQIFEEECNLIVSAIPKTFSTYDKYRYLAAVISLRTTYDNDSAGGKPTATAYGAIEGGSSICQGYASGFEYLCRKANLWCTQVSGVSQDTAHAWNLVKLESGTYHVDLTWADADGNTPLDPAWQSYFMLTQEEILLDHQMDDGTVATGKNQPQTAAP
;
A
#
# COMPACT_ATOMS: atom_id res chain seq x y z
N MET A 1 14.64 -1.85 6.86
CA MET A 1 15.86 -2.41 7.50
C MET A 1 15.91 -1.88 8.92
N PRO A 2 16.24 -2.72 9.92
CA PRO A 2 16.28 -2.33 11.33
C PRO A 2 17.09 -1.06 11.52
N TYR A 3 16.41 -0.05 12.01
CA TYR A 3 16.98 1.25 12.30
C TYR A 3 17.35 1.28 13.78
N ASP A 4 18.64 1.27 14.06
CA ASP A 4 19.13 1.64 15.38
C ASP A 4 19.20 3.17 15.46
N ALA A 5 18.27 3.76 16.22
CA ALA A 5 18.22 5.19 16.48
C ALA A 5 19.47 5.73 17.20
N THR A 6 20.30 4.85 17.78
CA THR A 6 21.47 5.20 18.60
C THR A 6 22.81 5.10 17.86
N GLY A 7 22.83 4.56 16.64
CA GLY A 7 24.05 4.47 15.82
C GLY A 7 25.11 3.49 16.36
N ALA A 8 24.72 2.52 17.19
CA ALA A 8 25.60 1.43 17.57
C ALA A 8 25.85 0.49 16.39
N ALA A 9 26.90 -0.33 16.48
CA ALA A 9 27.15 -1.35 15.47
C ALA A 9 25.95 -2.30 15.43
N ALA A 10 25.29 -2.35 14.27
CA ALA A 10 24.16 -3.23 13.98
C ALA A 10 24.38 -4.65 14.54
N ASP A 11 23.59 -5.04 15.54
CA ASP A 11 23.58 -6.42 16.03
C ASP A 11 22.99 -7.31 14.92
N THR A 12 23.89 -7.91 14.14
CA THR A 12 23.53 -8.71 12.96
C THR A 12 22.65 -9.91 13.33
N LYS A 13 22.67 -10.36 14.59
CA LYS A 13 21.75 -11.41 15.05
C LYS A 13 20.33 -10.86 15.19
N GLN A 14 20.16 -9.75 15.91
CA GLN A 14 18.87 -9.08 16.05
C GLN A 14 18.27 -8.71 14.68
N ILE A 15 19.09 -8.20 13.76
CA ILE A 15 18.64 -7.87 12.40
C ILE A 15 18.06 -9.08 11.67
N LYS A 16 18.71 -10.24 11.79
CA LYS A 16 18.23 -11.48 11.17
C LYS A 16 16.92 -11.94 11.78
N GLU A 17 16.77 -11.80 13.09
CA GLU A 17 15.53 -12.15 13.81
C GLU A 17 14.37 -11.24 13.38
N GLU A 18 14.57 -9.92 13.29
CA GLU A 18 13.53 -8.98 12.82
C GLU A 18 13.14 -9.22 11.36
N ILE A 19 14.11 -9.53 10.49
CA ILE A 19 13.80 -9.92 9.10
C ILE A 19 12.98 -11.20 9.07
N GLN A 20 13.31 -12.19 9.89
CA GLN A 20 12.57 -13.44 9.93
C GLN A 20 11.12 -13.22 10.40
N ILE A 21 10.91 -12.42 11.46
CA ILE A 21 9.57 -12.06 11.95
C ILE A 21 8.76 -11.38 10.85
N PHE A 22 9.34 -10.37 10.19
CA PHE A 22 8.69 -9.67 9.07
C PHE A 22 8.29 -10.61 7.94
N GLU A 23 9.17 -11.54 7.55
CA GLU A 23 8.87 -12.52 6.51
C GLU A 23 7.75 -13.49 6.92
N GLU A 24 7.76 -13.95 8.17
CA GLU A 24 6.75 -14.85 8.72
C GLU A 24 5.38 -14.17 8.78
N GLU A 25 5.29 -12.94 9.28
CA GLU A 25 4.05 -12.14 9.30
C GLU A 25 3.51 -11.90 7.89
N CYS A 26 4.37 -11.50 6.94
CA CYS A 26 3.97 -11.33 5.56
C CYS A 26 3.46 -12.64 4.93
N ASN A 27 4.09 -13.78 5.25
CA ASN A 27 3.62 -15.09 4.78
C ASN A 27 2.27 -15.46 5.39
N LEU A 28 2.04 -15.16 6.68
CA LEU A 28 0.77 -15.39 7.35
C LEU A 28 -0.35 -14.58 6.69
N ILE A 29 -0.14 -13.28 6.48
CA ILE A 29 -1.08 -12.39 5.79
C ILE A 29 -1.46 -12.96 4.41
N VAL A 30 -0.47 -13.31 3.59
CA VAL A 30 -0.73 -13.84 2.24
C VAL A 30 -1.42 -15.21 2.29
N SER A 31 -1.05 -16.07 3.24
CA SER A 31 -1.68 -17.39 3.40
C SER A 31 -3.14 -17.34 3.86
N ALA A 32 -3.52 -16.25 4.54
CA ALA A 32 -4.88 -16.02 5.02
C ALA A 32 -5.84 -15.53 3.91
N ILE A 33 -5.32 -15.14 2.74
CA ILE A 33 -6.13 -14.78 1.58
C ILE A 33 -7.00 -15.99 1.17
N PRO A 34 -8.34 -15.86 1.15
CA PRO A 34 -9.20 -16.95 0.71
C PRO A 34 -8.90 -17.37 -0.73
N LYS A 35 -8.77 -18.68 -0.96
CA LYS A 35 -8.44 -19.23 -2.29
C LYS A 35 -9.48 -18.92 -3.37
N THR A 36 -10.70 -18.61 -2.95
CA THR A 36 -11.82 -18.24 -3.83
C THR A 36 -11.81 -16.77 -4.23
N PHE A 37 -10.94 -15.94 -3.66
CA PHE A 37 -10.88 -14.51 -4.00
C PHE A 37 -10.45 -14.30 -5.45
N SER A 38 -11.18 -13.42 -6.13
CA SER A 38 -10.78 -12.89 -7.42
C SER A 38 -9.49 -12.05 -7.28
N THR A 39 -8.81 -11.76 -8.38
CA THR A 39 -7.64 -10.86 -8.35
C THR A 39 -7.96 -9.51 -7.70
N TYR A 40 -9.15 -8.96 -7.98
CA TYR A 40 -9.64 -7.73 -7.35
C TYR A 40 -9.76 -7.90 -5.83
N ASP A 41 -10.40 -8.97 -5.36
CA ASP A 41 -10.60 -9.20 -3.92
C ASP A 41 -9.28 -9.43 -3.18
N LYS A 42 -8.27 -10.02 -3.84
CA LYS A 42 -6.93 -10.17 -3.27
C LYS A 42 -6.24 -8.82 -3.06
N TYR A 43 -6.29 -7.93 -4.05
CA TYR A 43 -5.78 -6.56 -3.87
C TYR A 43 -6.53 -5.84 -2.75
N ARG A 44 -7.87 -5.96 -2.73
CA ARG A 44 -8.72 -5.30 -1.73
C ARG A 44 -8.41 -5.79 -0.32
N TYR A 45 -8.19 -7.09 -0.14
CA TYR A 45 -7.77 -7.68 1.12
C TYR A 45 -6.43 -7.13 1.59
N LEU A 46 -5.41 -7.18 0.74
CA LEU A 46 -4.07 -6.71 1.09
C LEU A 46 -4.04 -5.21 1.38
N ALA A 47 -4.80 -4.43 0.63
CA ALA A 47 -4.97 -2.99 0.83
C ALA A 47 -5.59 -2.70 2.20
N ALA A 48 -6.67 -3.39 2.55
CA ALA A 48 -7.30 -3.24 3.87
C ALA A 48 -6.37 -3.68 5.01
N VAL A 49 -5.56 -4.72 4.82
CA VAL A 49 -4.55 -5.14 5.81
C VAL A 49 -3.55 -4.03 6.08
N ILE A 50 -3.03 -3.34 5.04
CA ILE A 50 -2.09 -2.22 5.25
C ILE A 50 -2.75 -1.09 6.06
N SER A 51 -3.95 -0.65 5.68
CA SER A 51 -4.69 0.39 6.43
C SER A 51 -5.02 -0.02 7.88
N LEU A 52 -5.08 -1.32 8.18
CA LEU A 52 -5.26 -1.81 9.56
C LEU A 52 -3.95 -1.93 10.35
N ARG A 53 -2.79 -2.02 9.67
CA ARG A 53 -1.49 -2.26 10.30
C ARG A 53 -0.70 -0.99 10.57
N THR A 54 -0.98 0.09 9.85
CA THR A 54 -0.26 1.35 10.02
C THR A 54 -1.21 2.54 10.04
N THR A 55 -0.78 3.60 10.71
CA THR A 55 -1.39 4.93 10.62
C THR A 55 -0.43 5.92 9.95
N TYR A 56 -0.95 7.01 9.40
CA TYR A 56 -0.11 7.99 8.73
C TYR A 56 0.76 8.79 9.71
N ASP A 57 2.06 8.85 9.45
CA ASP A 57 3.04 9.58 10.27
C ASP A 57 3.12 11.06 9.87
N ASN A 58 2.25 11.87 10.45
CA ASN A 58 2.24 13.32 10.22
C ASN A 58 3.43 14.04 10.90
N ASP A 59 3.92 13.49 12.02
CA ASP A 59 4.90 14.15 12.89
C ASP A 59 6.34 13.68 12.63
N SER A 60 6.54 12.80 11.63
CA SER A 60 7.82 12.10 11.40
C SER A 60 8.33 11.34 12.63
N ALA A 61 7.41 10.93 13.52
CA ALA A 61 7.72 10.31 14.80
C ALA A 61 8.25 8.88 14.66
N GLY A 62 7.88 8.17 13.57
CA GLY A 62 8.33 6.82 13.27
C GLY A 62 9.74 6.74 12.68
N GLY A 63 10.36 7.88 12.35
CA GLY A 63 11.74 7.95 11.86
C GLY A 63 11.94 7.31 10.47
N LYS A 64 13.16 6.88 10.17
CA LYS A 64 13.54 6.37 8.83
C LYS A 64 12.73 5.15 8.30
N PRO A 65 12.26 4.20 9.15
CA PRO A 65 11.50 3.05 8.67
C PRO A 65 10.14 3.36 8.04
N THR A 66 9.57 4.55 8.30
CA THR A 66 8.21 4.95 7.85
C THR A 66 8.04 5.00 6.34
N ALA A 67 9.14 5.02 5.58
CA ALA A 67 9.15 4.97 4.13
C ALA A 67 9.35 3.53 3.57
N THR A 68 9.27 2.50 4.40
CA THR A 68 9.57 1.11 4.02
C THR A 68 8.40 0.16 4.27
N ALA A 69 8.37 -0.97 3.56
CA ALA A 69 7.39 -2.03 3.80
C ALA A 69 7.40 -2.54 5.26
N TYR A 70 8.58 -2.60 5.88
CA TYR A 70 8.71 -2.97 7.29
C TYR A 70 8.01 -1.96 8.20
N GLY A 71 8.18 -0.67 7.95
CA GLY A 71 7.49 0.38 8.70
C GLY A 71 5.97 0.26 8.63
N ALA A 72 5.43 -0.04 7.44
CA ALA A 72 3.99 -0.16 7.25
C ALA A 72 3.38 -1.45 7.83
N ILE A 73 4.14 -2.54 7.87
CA ILE A 73 3.60 -3.86 8.29
C ILE A 73 3.90 -4.15 9.76
N GLU A 74 5.09 -3.79 10.25
CA GLU A 74 5.56 -4.07 11.62
C GLU A 74 5.72 -2.80 12.47
N GLY A 75 6.01 -1.66 11.84
CA GLY A 75 6.30 -0.41 12.56
C GLY A 75 5.07 0.33 13.09
N GLY A 76 3.89 0.09 12.54
CA GLY A 76 2.63 0.71 12.99
C GLY A 76 2.42 2.16 12.55
N SER A 77 3.42 2.80 11.95
CA SER A 77 3.35 4.19 11.48
C SER A 77 4.18 4.38 10.21
N SER A 78 3.64 5.08 9.21
CA SER A 78 4.29 5.23 7.90
C SER A 78 3.88 6.50 7.16
N ILE A 79 4.75 6.98 6.28
CA ILE A 79 4.41 8.01 5.28
C ILE A 79 3.95 7.34 3.97
N CYS A 80 3.56 8.14 2.97
CA CYS A 80 3.00 7.64 1.70
C CYS A 80 3.86 6.55 1.04
N GLN A 81 5.18 6.75 1.03
CA GLN A 81 6.11 5.75 0.50
C GLN A 81 6.08 4.43 1.28
N GLY A 82 5.87 4.45 2.59
CA GLY A 82 5.75 3.24 3.41
C GLY A 82 4.49 2.46 3.09
N TYR A 83 3.34 3.14 3.01
CA TYR A 83 2.08 2.54 2.55
C TYR A 83 2.25 1.87 1.19
N ALA A 84 2.80 2.61 0.22
CA ALA A 84 2.99 2.11 -1.13
C ALA A 84 3.98 0.92 -1.20
N SER A 85 5.05 0.96 -0.39
CA SER A 85 6.05 -0.11 -0.32
C SER A 85 5.49 -1.37 0.36
N GLY A 86 4.72 -1.21 1.44
CA GLY A 86 4.08 -2.32 2.15
C GLY A 86 3.08 -3.05 1.28
N PHE A 87 2.25 -2.30 0.56
CA PHE A 87 1.27 -2.88 -0.35
C PHE A 87 1.93 -3.60 -1.53
N GLU A 88 2.93 -2.99 -2.18
CA GLU A 88 3.69 -3.64 -3.25
C GLU A 88 4.37 -4.92 -2.77
N TYR A 89 4.95 -4.90 -1.56
CA TYR A 89 5.63 -6.05 -0.98
C TYR A 89 4.68 -7.25 -0.80
N LEU A 90 3.51 -7.02 -0.19
CA LEU A 90 2.49 -8.04 0.00
C LEU A 90 1.92 -8.53 -1.33
N CYS A 91 1.68 -7.62 -2.29
CA CYS A 91 1.22 -7.99 -3.63
C CYS A 91 2.21 -8.95 -4.31
N ARG A 92 3.50 -8.62 -4.28
CA ARG A 92 4.55 -9.47 -4.85
C ARG A 92 4.58 -10.85 -4.19
N LYS A 93 4.45 -10.93 -2.87
CA LYS A 93 4.38 -12.22 -2.15
C LYS A 93 3.11 -13.01 -2.48
N ALA A 94 2.00 -12.33 -2.74
CA ALA A 94 0.75 -12.94 -3.21
C ALA A 94 0.74 -13.27 -4.72
N ASN A 95 1.87 -13.08 -5.42
CA ASN A 95 2.00 -13.25 -6.87
C ASN A 95 1.02 -12.37 -7.66
N LEU A 96 0.84 -11.13 -7.21
CA LEU A 96 0.07 -10.08 -7.85
C LEU A 96 1.01 -9.02 -8.42
N TRP A 97 0.70 -8.51 -9.61
CA TRP A 97 1.49 -7.43 -10.22
C TRP A 97 1.17 -6.10 -9.55
N CYS A 98 2.17 -5.41 -9.03
CA CYS A 98 2.04 -4.11 -8.40
C CYS A 98 3.35 -3.36 -8.60
N THR A 99 3.28 -2.07 -8.87
CA THR A 99 4.44 -1.19 -8.92
C THR A 99 4.12 0.09 -8.18
N GLN A 100 5.13 0.74 -7.62
CA GLN A 100 4.97 2.10 -7.09
C GLN A 100 4.86 3.11 -8.24
N VAL A 101 4.14 4.20 -7.96
CA VAL A 101 4.04 5.41 -8.77
C VAL A 101 4.47 6.58 -7.88
N SER A 102 5.21 7.51 -8.46
CA SER A 102 5.63 8.75 -7.78
C SER A 102 5.08 9.96 -8.52
N GLY A 103 4.81 11.01 -7.76
CA GLY A 103 4.21 12.22 -8.30
C GLY A 103 3.89 13.24 -7.22
N VAL A 104 2.82 13.98 -7.44
CA VAL A 104 2.32 15.02 -6.56
C VAL A 104 0.83 14.79 -6.30
N SER A 105 0.41 14.97 -5.05
CA SER A 105 -0.99 15.09 -4.65
C SER A 105 -1.12 16.22 -3.65
N GLN A 106 -2.14 17.06 -3.80
CA GLN A 106 -2.37 18.25 -2.96
C GLN A 106 -1.09 19.09 -2.73
N ASP A 107 -0.39 19.41 -3.82
CA ASP A 107 0.86 20.19 -3.85
C ASP A 107 2.05 19.58 -3.07
N THR A 108 1.96 18.32 -2.66
CA THR A 108 3.01 17.61 -1.92
C THR A 108 3.50 16.39 -2.69
N ALA A 109 4.80 16.13 -2.62
CA ALA A 109 5.39 14.92 -3.20
C ALA A 109 4.74 13.67 -2.59
N HIS A 110 4.29 12.76 -3.45
CA HIS A 110 3.45 11.63 -3.05
C HIS A 110 3.84 10.34 -3.77
N ALA A 111 3.52 9.22 -3.13
CA ALA A 111 3.78 7.88 -3.66
C ALA A 111 2.60 6.95 -3.39
N TRP A 112 2.17 6.24 -4.43
CA TRP A 112 1.06 5.29 -4.40
C TRP A 112 1.37 4.09 -5.30
N ASN A 113 0.37 3.29 -5.68
CA ASN A 113 0.58 2.09 -6.48
C ASN A 113 -0.27 2.03 -7.75
N LEU A 114 0.26 1.31 -8.75
CA LEU A 114 -0.49 0.84 -9.90
C LEU A 114 -0.58 -0.69 -9.84
N VAL A 115 -1.80 -1.21 -9.98
CA VAL A 115 -2.12 -2.65 -9.96
C VAL A 115 -2.72 -3.11 -11.28
N LYS A 116 -2.81 -4.43 -11.51
CA LYS A 116 -3.29 -5.00 -12.78
C LYS A 116 -4.40 -6.02 -12.57
N LEU A 117 -5.51 -5.79 -13.25
CA LEU A 117 -6.57 -6.76 -13.48
C LEU A 117 -6.54 -7.23 -14.94
N GLU A 118 -7.39 -8.20 -15.28
CA GLU A 118 -7.57 -8.61 -16.67
C GLU A 118 -8.08 -7.47 -17.55
N SER A 119 -8.90 -6.58 -16.99
CA SER A 119 -9.49 -5.41 -17.67
C SER A 119 -8.53 -4.24 -17.87
N GLY A 120 -7.32 -4.28 -17.30
CA GLY A 120 -6.34 -3.21 -17.40
C GLY A 120 -5.63 -2.90 -16.09
N THR A 121 -4.94 -1.77 -16.06
CA THR A 121 -4.24 -1.25 -14.88
C THR A 121 -5.04 -0.16 -14.19
N TYR A 122 -4.94 -0.10 -12.86
CA TYR A 122 -5.70 0.80 -12.00
C TYR A 122 -4.79 1.36 -10.91
N HIS A 123 -5.05 2.61 -10.49
CA HIS A 123 -4.33 3.23 -9.38
C HIS A 123 -4.96 2.83 -8.05
N VAL A 124 -4.12 2.72 -7.03
CA VAL A 124 -4.51 2.46 -5.64
C VAL A 124 -3.68 3.37 -4.75
N ASP A 125 -4.36 4.23 -4.00
CA ASP A 125 -3.72 5.13 -3.04
C ASP A 125 -4.21 4.83 -1.63
N LEU A 126 -3.42 4.05 -0.89
CA LEU A 126 -3.79 3.63 0.46
C LEU A 126 -3.61 4.74 1.50
N THR A 127 -2.81 5.76 1.20
CA THR A 127 -2.64 6.90 2.10
C THR A 127 -3.88 7.77 2.10
N TRP A 128 -4.43 8.07 0.92
CA TRP A 128 -5.69 8.80 0.83
C TRP A 128 -6.90 7.92 1.18
N ALA A 129 -6.88 6.62 0.88
CA ALA A 129 -7.92 5.71 1.34
C ALA A 129 -8.04 5.69 2.88
N ASP A 130 -6.91 5.71 3.58
CA ASP A 130 -6.79 5.67 5.05
C ASP A 130 -6.83 7.06 5.73
N ALA A 131 -7.08 8.12 4.95
CA ALA A 131 -7.13 9.49 5.47
C ALA A 131 -8.43 9.78 6.23
N ASP A 132 -8.46 10.91 6.95
CA ASP A 132 -9.67 11.52 7.54
C ASP A 132 -10.50 10.60 8.47
N GLY A 133 -9.89 9.57 9.03
CA GLY A 133 -10.58 8.60 9.90
C GLY A 133 -11.47 7.63 9.14
N ASN A 134 -11.25 7.46 7.84
CA ASN A 134 -11.91 6.45 7.01
C ASN A 134 -11.70 5.06 7.61
N THR A 135 -12.75 4.24 7.53
CA THR A 135 -12.66 2.84 7.96
C THR A 135 -12.34 1.98 6.73
N PRO A 136 -11.36 1.06 6.81
CA PRO A 136 -11.05 0.17 5.69
C PRO A 136 -12.30 -0.50 5.12
N LEU A 137 -12.41 -0.47 3.79
CA LEU A 137 -13.53 -0.99 2.98
C LEU A 137 -14.83 -0.17 3.00
N ASP A 138 -14.92 0.92 3.75
CA ASP A 138 -16.06 1.83 3.67
C ASP A 138 -16.09 2.59 2.31
N PRO A 139 -17.16 3.33 1.99
CA PRO A 139 -17.24 4.06 0.73
C PRO A 139 -16.16 5.13 0.52
N ALA A 140 -15.69 5.78 1.58
CA ALA A 140 -14.68 6.83 1.49
C ALA A 140 -13.29 6.22 1.27
N TRP A 141 -12.95 5.15 1.98
CA TRP A 141 -11.75 4.36 1.73
C TRP A 141 -11.72 3.81 0.29
N GLN A 142 -12.88 3.35 -0.21
CA GLN A 142 -12.98 2.83 -1.57
C GLN A 142 -12.82 3.88 -2.67
N SER A 143 -12.97 5.18 -2.39
CA SER A 143 -12.80 6.22 -3.41
C SER A 143 -11.37 6.34 -3.92
N TYR A 144 -10.40 5.80 -3.16
CA TYR A 144 -8.99 5.74 -3.54
C TYR A 144 -8.49 4.32 -3.88
N PHE A 145 -9.43 3.40 -4.15
CA PHE A 145 -9.12 2.02 -4.51
C PHE A 145 -9.60 1.68 -5.92
N MET A 146 -8.70 1.21 -6.78
CA MET A 146 -8.98 0.81 -8.18
C MET A 146 -9.44 1.97 -9.06
N LEU A 147 -8.82 3.14 -8.91
CA LEU A 147 -9.15 4.31 -9.72
C LEU A 147 -8.69 4.13 -11.16
N THR A 148 -9.47 4.67 -12.10
CA THR A 148 -9.03 4.84 -13.49
C THR A 148 -8.03 5.98 -13.62
N GLN A 149 -7.52 6.15 -14.84
CA GLN A 149 -6.69 7.30 -15.15
C GLN A 149 -7.44 8.63 -15.00
N GLU A 150 -8.71 8.70 -15.38
CA GLU A 150 -9.48 9.94 -15.25
C GLU A 150 -9.74 10.30 -13.78
N GLU A 151 -9.99 9.30 -12.94
CA GLU A 151 -10.32 9.49 -11.52
C GLU A 151 -9.10 9.94 -10.72
N ILE A 152 -7.94 9.29 -10.89
CA ILE A 152 -6.72 9.66 -10.15
C ILE A 152 -6.24 11.08 -10.52
N LEU A 153 -6.47 11.52 -11.76
CA LEU A 153 -6.05 12.85 -12.25
C LEU A 153 -6.87 14.01 -11.68
N LEU A 154 -7.92 13.73 -10.90
CA LEU A 154 -8.69 14.78 -10.22
C LEU A 154 -7.86 15.48 -9.14
N ASP A 155 -6.97 14.75 -8.48
CA ASP A 155 -6.15 15.25 -7.36
C ASP A 155 -4.71 14.72 -7.34
N HIS A 156 -4.27 13.95 -8.35
CA HIS A 156 -2.88 13.50 -8.50
C HIS A 156 -2.28 13.87 -9.86
N GLN A 157 -0.95 14.00 -9.86
CA GLN A 157 -0.12 14.13 -11.06
C GLN A 157 1.08 13.18 -10.96
N MET A 158 1.32 12.33 -11.96
CA MET A 158 2.47 11.42 -12.01
C MET A 158 3.71 12.11 -12.59
N ASP A 159 4.89 11.75 -12.10
CA ASP A 159 6.17 12.28 -12.59
C ASP A 159 6.62 11.65 -13.92
N ASP A 160 6.38 10.35 -14.10
CA ASP A 160 6.94 9.55 -15.19
C ASP A 160 5.96 9.30 -16.35
N GLY A 161 4.79 9.93 -16.31
CA GLY A 161 3.74 9.74 -17.31
C GLY A 161 3.09 8.35 -17.27
N THR A 162 3.18 7.62 -16.15
CA THR A 162 2.44 6.36 -15.94
C THR A 162 0.95 6.55 -16.22
N VAL A 163 0.36 5.67 -17.03
CA VAL A 163 -1.07 5.72 -17.42
C VAL A 163 -1.78 4.42 -17.03
N ALA A 164 -2.86 4.53 -16.27
CA ALA A 164 -3.81 3.45 -16.04
C ALA A 164 -4.62 3.17 -17.32
N THR A 165 -4.75 1.88 -17.67
CA THR A 165 -5.43 1.42 -18.90
C THR A 165 -6.83 0.89 -18.64
N GLY A 166 -7.14 0.62 -17.38
CA GLY A 166 -8.47 0.20 -16.94
C GLY A 166 -9.48 1.31 -17.19
N LYS A 167 -10.69 0.90 -17.55
CA LYS A 167 -11.85 1.79 -17.68
C LYS A 167 -12.85 1.45 -16.58
N ASN A 168 -13.74 2.41 -16.30
CA ASN A 168 -14.88 2.18 -15.43
C ASN A 168 -15.62 0.93 -15.91
N GLN A 169 -15.60 -0.11 -15.09
CA GLN A 169 -16.61 -1.15 -15.23
C GLN A 169 -17.93 -0.49 -14.85
N PRO A 170 -19.02 -0.67 -15.62
CA PRO A 170 -20.32 -0.25 -15.14
C PRO A 170 -20.49 -0.89 -13.77
N GLN A 171 -20.73 -0.08 -12.74
CA GLN A 171 -21.07 -0.59 -11.42
C GLN A 171 -22.30 -1.48 -11.60
N THR A 172 -22.06 -2.78 -11.74
CA THR A 172 -23.13 -3.76 -11.57
C THR A 172 -23.46 -3.65 -10.10
N ALA A 173 -24.59 -3.00 -9.82
CA ALA A 173 -25.21 -3.00 -8.51
C ALA A 173 -25.14 -4.44 -7.99
N ALA A 174 -24.47 -4.62 -6.86
CA ALA A 174 -24.47 -5.91 -6.19
C ALA A 174 -25.95 -6.32 -5.94
N PRO A 175 -26.28 -7.61 -6.08
CA PRO A 175 -27.64 -8.12 -5.97
C PRO A 175 -28.27 -7.89 -4.58
#